data_AF-A0A7K2BV59-F1
#
_entry.id   AF-A0A7K2BV59-F1
#
_cell.length_a   1.000
_cell.length_b   1.000
_cell.length_c   1.000
_cell.angle_alpha   90.00
_cell.angle_beta   90.00
_cell.angle_gamma   90.00
#
_symmetry.space_group_name_H-M   'P 1'
#
loop_
_entity.id
_entity.type
_entity.pdbx_description
1 polymer ?
#
loop_
_entity_poly.entity_id
_entity_poly.type
_entity_poly.pdbx_seq_one_letter_code
_entity_poly.pdbx_strand_id
1 'polypeptide(L)'
;HWVLADIVTEVTGRPYADVIAERVMEPSGCSRWLGISTDDQDDVADVAGVGSEPSAEELAAIGLEELPGRIGTEVLAAFNRPWLRAAGVPGGGGIARATEMARWYQAVLHNPDCFLHPEVRHDAMAVRQDQPDWTGTPANRSHAFVLAGNDGKAGMRGHGHGAPAEAFGHGGAAGQIAWADPASGISFAYLTNGLDRNDLASARRRVALSTRALACVRQ
;
A
#
# COMPACT_ATOMS: atom_id res chain seq x y z
N HIS A 1 -0.90 13.59 -0.20
CA HIS A 1 -2.20 12.94 0.10
C HIS A 1 -3.30 13.97 0.40
N TRP A 2 -3.20 14.78 1.46
CA TRP A 2 -4.23 15.81 1.74
C TRP A 2 -4.44 16.81 0.60
N VAL A 3 -3.36 17.25 -0.07
CA VAL A 3 -3.47 18.10 -1.26
C VAL A 3 -4.32 17.46 -2.37
N LEU A 4 -4.22 16.15 -2.58
CA LEU A 4 -5.03 15.45 -3.59
C LEU A 4 -6.50 15.34 -3.14
N ALA A 5 -6.74 15.05 -1.87
CA ALA A 5 -8.08 15.02 -1.30
C ALA A 5 -8.76 16.39 -1.39
N ASP A 6 -8.00 17.46 -1.13
CA ASP A 6 -8.46 18.84 -1.26
C ASP A 6 -8.81 19.18 -2.72
N ILE A 7 -7.94 18.84 -3.67
CA ILE A 7 -8.22 19.01 -5.11
C ILE A 7 -9.50 18.28 -5.52
N VAL A 8 -9.70 17.03 -5.08
CA VAL A 8 -10.94 16.30 -5.37
C VAL A 8 -12.14 17.04 -4.79
N THR A 9 -12.04 17.54 -3.56
CA THR A 9 -13.12 18.27 -2.89
C THR A 9 -13.45 19.57 -3.61
N GLU A 10 -12.45 20.38 -3.94
CA GLU A 10 -12.62 21.66 -4.63
C GLU A 10 -13.17 21.50 -6.05
N VAL A 11 -12.68 20.51 -6.82
CA VAL A 11 -13.14 20.30 -8.20
C VAL A 11 -14.56 19.73 -8.26
N THR A 12 -14.96 18.93 -7.27
CA THR A 12 -16.27 18.24 -7.29
C THR A 12 -17.34 18.88 -6.40
N GLY A 13 -16.95 19.75 -5.46
CA GLY A 13 -17.82 20.29 -4.42
C GLY A 13 -18.32 19.26 -3.41
N ARG A 14 -17.68 18.08 -3.33
CA ARG A 14 -18.11 16.93 -2.50
C ARG A 14 -16.97 16.41 -1.64
N PRO A 15 -17.25 15.79 -0.47
CA PRO A 15 -16.20 15.15 0.32
C PRO A 15 -15.41 14.12 -0.50
N TYR A 16 -14.08 14.23 -0.54
CA TYR A 16 -13.24 13.37 -1.35
C TYR A 16 -13.46 11.86 -1.12
N ALA A 17 -13.72 11.45 0.12
CA ALA A 17 -13.96 10.04 0.45
C ALA A 17 -15.22 9.49 -0.24
N ASP A 18 -16.26 10.32 -0.38
CA ASP A 18 -17.49 9.96 -1.10
C ASP A 18 -17.24 9.85 -2.60
N VAL A 19 -16.46 10.77 -3.16
CA VAL A 19 -16.09 10.75 -4.58
C VAL A 19 -15.22 9.52 -4.89
N ILE A 20 -14.27 9.17 -4.03
CA ILE A 20 -13.45 7.95 -4.19
C ILE A 20 -14.32 6.70 -4.09
N ALA A 21 -15.24 6.64 -3.13
CA ALA A 21 -16.17 5.52 -2.99
C ALA A 21 -16.98 5.31 -4.27
N GLU A 22 -17.66 6.35 -4.75
CA GLU A 22 -18.51 6.29 -5.94
C GLU A 22 -17.74 6.04 -7.24
N ARG A 23 -16.60 6.71 -7.45
CA ARG A 23 -15.92 6.72 -8.76
C ARG A 23 -14.81 5.70 -8.91
N VAL A 24 -14.32 5.14 -7.81
CA VAL A 24 -13.19 4.21 -7.82
C VAL A 24 -13.56 2.89 -7.14
N MET A 25 -14.09 2.95 -5.92
CA MET A 25 -14.34 1.73 -5.14
C MET A 25 -15.53 0.94 -5.69
N GLU A 26 -16.68 1.57 -5.88
CA GLU A 26 -17.88 0.92 -6.39
C GLU A 26 -17.68 0.30 -7.79
N PRO A 27 -17.09 0.99 -8.79
CA PRO A 27 -16.83 0.38 -10.10
C PRO A 27 -15.82 -0.76 -10.07
N SER A 28 -14.91 -0.75 -9.08
CA SER A 28 -13.97 -1.86 -8.85
C SER A 28 -14.62 -3.05 -8.12
N GLY A 29 -15.88 -2.95 -7.72
CA GLY A 29 -16.59 -3.95 -6.92
C GLY A 29 -16.12 -4.03 -5.46
N CYS A 30 -15.49 -2.97 -4.95
CA CYS A 30 -14.98 -2.88 -3.60
C CYS A 30 -15.84 -1.99 -2.70
N SER A 31 -15.79 -2.25 -1.41
CA SER A 31 -16.41 -1.41 -0.38
C SER A 31 -15.66 -0.07 -0.20
N ARG A 32 -16.30 0.88 0.49
CA ARG A 32 -15.66 2.11 0.95
C ARG A 32 -14.58 1.79 1.98
N TRP A 33 -13.38 2.35 1.81
CA TRP A 33 -12.27 2.19 2.75
C TRP A 33 -11.92 3.46 3.54
N LEU A 34 -12.44 4.62 3.13
CA LEU A 34 -12.15 5.91 3.76
C LEU A 34 -13.44 6.56 4.26
N GLY A 35 -13.35 7.22 5.42
CA GLY A 35 -14.47 7.94 6.01
C GLY A 35 -15.56 6.98 6.49
N ILE A 36 -15.18 5.96 7.26
CA ILE A 36 -16.12 4.99 7.83
C ILE A 36 -16.87 5.67 8.97
N SER A 37 -18.21 5.75 8.88
CA SER A 37 -19.06 6.36 9.91
C SER A 37 -18.77 5.77 11.29
N THR A 38 -18.90 6.55 12.37
CA THR A 38 -18.74 6.02 13.74
C THR A 38 -19.70 4.89 14.06
N ASP A 39 -20.84 4.83 13.37
CA ASP A 39 -21.86 3.80 13.54
C ASP A 39 -21.55 2.50 12.77
N ASP A 40 -20.57 2.54 11.85
CA ASP A 40 -20.21 1.42 10.96
C ASP A 40 -18.79 0.88 11.24
N GLN A 41 -18.31 0.98 12.48
CA GLN A 41 -16.93 0.62 12.84
C GLN A 41 -16.78 -0.65 13.70
N ASP A 42 -17.88 -1.35 13.96
CA ASP A 42 -17.89 -2.50 14.88
C ASP A 42 -17.03 -3.68 14.41
N ASP A 43 -16.83 -3.84 13.11
CA ASP A 43 -16.01 -4.92 12.53
C ASP A 43 -14.56 -4.49 12.21
N VAL A 44 -14.18 -3.25 12.57
CA VAL A 44 -12.84 -2.72 12.36
C VAL A 44 -11.93 -3.11 13.51
N ALA A 45 -10.98 -4.00 13.23
CA ALA A 45 -9.97 -4.41 14.19
C ALA A 45 -9.02 -3.25 14.54
N ASP A 46 -8.80 -3.05 15.83
CA ASP A 46 -7.76 -2.15 16.33
C ASP A 46 -6.37 -2.63 15.92
N VAL A 47 -5.52 -1.68 15.52
CA VAL A 47 -4.10 -1.92 15.31
C VAL A 47 -3.34 -1.82 16.64
N ALA A 48 -2.35 -2.69 16.85
CA ALA A 48 -1.55 -2.71 18.06
C ALA A 48 -0.09 -3.02 17.77
N GLY A 49 0.82 -2.39 18.49
CA GLY A 49 2.25 -2.69 18.41
C GLY A 49 2.55 -4.13 18.88
N VAL A 50 3.20 -4.91 18.04
CA VAL A 50 3.61 -6.30 18.33
C VAL A 50 5.11 -6.49 18.10
N GLY A 51 5.66 -7.58 18.61
CA GLY A 51 7.09 -7.86 18.50
C GLY A 51 7.94 -6.89 19.33
N SER A 52 9.25 -6.95 19.09
CA SER A 52 10.26 -6.10 19.70
C SER A 52 10.77 -5.06 18.70
N GLU A 53 11.39 -4.01 19.20
CA GLU A 53 12.19 -3.09 18.40
C GLU A 53 13.39 -3.80 17.74
N PRO A 54 13.95 -3.28 16.63
CA PRO A 54 15.21 -3.80 16.09
C PRO A 54 16.33 -3.56 17.09
N SER A 55 17.23 -4.53 17.24
CA SER A 55 18.38 -4.36 18.13
C SER A 55 19.40 -3.39 17.55
N ALA A 56 20.23 -2.77 18.40
CA ALA A 56 21.34 -1.93 17.95
C ALA A 56 22.32 -2.71 17.05
N GLU A 57 22.50 -4.01 17.30
CA GLU A 57 23.31 -4.89 16.45
C GLU A 57 22.69 -5.07 15.06
N GLU A 58 21.38 -5.25 14.98
CA GLU A 58 20.67 -5.36 13.69
C GLU A 58 20.75 -4.08 12.86
N LEU A 59 20.68 -2.91 13.51
CA LEU A 59 20.82 -1.61 12.86
C LEU A 59 22.27 -1.35 12.43
N ALA A 60 23.24 -1.64 13.30
CA ALA A 60 24.65 -1.50 12.99
C ALA A 60 25.08 -2.40 11.82
N ALA A 61 24.50 -3.60 11.71
CA ALA A 61 24.76 -4.53 10.61
C ALA A 61 24.35 -3.97 9.23
N ILE A 62 23.45 -2.97 9.18
CA ILE A 62 23.10 -2.24 7.95
C ILE A 62 23.66 -0.82 7.92
N GLY A 63 24.59 -0.50 8.82
CA GLY A 63 25.27 0.79 8.88
C GLY A 63 24.42 1.94 9.39
N LEU A 64 23.39 1.66 10.20
CA LEU A 64 22.49 2.66 10.77
C LEU A 64 22.49 2.63 12.29
N GLU A 65 22.23 3.79 12.89
CA GLU A 65 21.88 3.90 14.32
C GLU A 65 20.37 3.94 14.53
N GLU A 66 19.64 4.50 13.56
CA GLU A 66 18.18 4.57 13.51
C GLU A 66 17.68 4.45 12.07
N LEU A 67 16.43 4.03 11.88
CA LEU A 67 15.82 3.93 10.55
C LEU A 67 15.23 5.27 10.09
N PRO A 68 15.68 5.83 8.95
CA PRO A 68 15.16 7.09 8.43
C PRO A 68 13.66 7.01 8.09
N GLY A 69 12.89 8.02 8.52
CA GLY A 69 11.48 8.14 8.17
C GLY A 69 10.55 7.12 8.85
N ARG A 70 11.04 6.44 9.89
CA ARG A 70 10.25 5.52 10.70
C ARG A 70 9.07 6.23 11.35
N ILE A 71 7.89 5.61 11.27
CA ILE A 71 6.69 6.05 11.99
C ILE A 71 6.49 5.09 13.17
N GLY A 72 6.55 5.61 14.38
CA GLY A 72 6.36 4.81 15.59
C GLY A 72 4.94 4.22 15.69
N THR A 73 4.85 3.02 16.27
CA THR A 73 3.59 2.28 16.39
C THR A 73 2.53 3.02 17.20
N GLU A 74 2.94 3.88 18.13
CA GLU A 74 2.09 4.76 18.93
C GLU A 74 1.39 5.83 18.09
N VAL A 75 2.05 6.36 17.06
CA VAL A 75 1.43 7.30 16.12
C VAL A 75 0.39 6.57 15.27
N LEU A 76 0.72 5.36 14.80
CA LEU A 76 -0.20 4.52 14.03
C LEU A 76 -1.40 4.05 14.88
N ALA A 77 -1.22 3.84 16.19
CA ALA A 77 -2.31 3.49 17.10
C ALA A 77 -3.37 4.62 17.24
N ALA A 78 -3.04 5.87 16.86
CA ALA A 78 -4.04 6.94 16.80
C ALA A 78 -5.18 6.64 15.81
N PHE A 79 -4.95 5.80 14.79
CA PHE A 79 -5.96 5.34 13.83
C PHE A 79 -7.02 4.41 14.42
N ASN A 80 -6.89 4.01 15.70
CA ASN A 80 -7.96 3.33 16.42
C ASN A 80 -9.08 4.29 16.87
N ARG A 81 -8.83 5.60 16.89
CA ARG A 81 -9.84 6.57 17.33
C ARG A 81 -11.00 6.62 16.33
N PRO A 82 -12.27 6.43 16.76
CA PRO A 82 -13.40 6.35 15.85
C PRO A 82 -13.56 7.58 14.94
N TRP A 83 -13.33 8.77 15.49
CA TRP A 83 -13.38 10.01 14.74
C TRP A 83 -12.30 10.11 13.66
N LEU A 84 -11.14 9.46 13.84
CA LEU A 84 -10.06 9.48 12.85
C LEU A 84 -10.33 8.52 11.69
N ARG A 85 -10.99 7.37 11.97
CA ARG A 85 -11.54 6.47 10.95
C ARG A 85 -12.63 7.16 10.13
N ALA A 86 -13.49 7.92 10.79
CA ALA A 86 -14.52 8.76 10.15
C ALA A 86 -13.93 9.93 9.35
N ALA A 87 -12.78 10.48 9.74
CA ALA A 87 -12.09 11.51 8.98
C ALA A 87 -11.45 10.99 7.67
N GLY A 88 -11.17 9.68 7.59
CA GLY A 88 -10.73 9.02 6.36
C GLY A 88 -9.36 9.41 5.84
N VAL A 89 -8.38 9.71 6.72
CA VAL A 89 -7.05 10.26 6.35
C VAL A 89 -6.48 9.63 5.06
N PRO A 90 -6.32 10.38 3.96
CA PRO A 90 -6.10 9.82 2.62
C PRO A 90 -4.73 9.17 2.42
N GLY A 91 -3.78 9.43 3.32
CA GLY A 91 -2.42 8.86 3.23
C GLY A 91 -2.18 7.61 4.07
N GLY A 92 -3.17 7.16 4.87
CA GLY A 92 -2.95 6.03 5.78
C GLY A 92 -4.17 5.54 6.57
N GLY A 93 -5.34 6.16 6.40
CA GLY A 93 -6.57 5.81 7.10
C GLY A 93 -7.47 4.82 6.36
N GLY A 94 -6.98 4.20 5.29
CA GLY A 94 -7.74 3.18 4.55
C GLY A 94 -7.93 1.91 5.37
N ILE A 95 -9.17 1.45 5.47
CA ILE A 95 -9.56 0.22 6.17
C ILE A 95 -10.11 -0.76 5.14
N ALA A 96 -9.50 -1.95 5.05
CA ALA A 96 -9.89 -2.96 4.08
C ALA A 96 -9.57 -4.37 4.60
N ARG A 97 -10.28 -5.37 4.07
CA ARG A 97 -9.87 -6.77 4.20
C ARG A 97 -8.82 -7.09 3.14
N ALA A 98 -7.88 -7.99 3.44
CA ALA A 98 -6.84 -8.39 2.47
C ALA A 98 -7.44 -8.96 1.17
N THR A 99 -8.57 -9.66 1.26
CA THR A 99 -9.31 -10.16 0.11
C THR A 99 -9.87 -9.05 -0.78
N GLU A 100 -10.35 -7.96 -0.19
CA GLU A 100 -10.86 -6.81 -0.95
C GLU A 100 -9.70 -6.04 -1.58
N MET A 101 -8.59 -5.87 -0.84
CA MET A 101 -7.37 -5.26 -1.39
C MET A 101 -6.86 -6.04 -2.62
N ALA A 102 -6.77 -7.37 -2.54
CA ALA A 102 -6.38 -8.18 -3.70
C ALA A 102 -7.38 -8.02 -4.87
N ARG A 103 -8.69 -8.04 -4.60
CA ARG A 103 -9.72 -7.82 -5.64
C ARG A 103 -9.63 -6.44 -6.29
N TRP A 104 -9.35 -5.39 -5.52
CA TRP A 104 -9.15 -4.06 -6.05
C TRP A 104 -7.95 -4.03 -7.03
N TYR A 105 -6.84 -4.68 -6.67
CA TYR A 105 -5.70 -4.83 -7.58
C TYR A 105 -6.03 -5.64 -8.84
N GLN A 106 -6.91 -6.65 -8.76
CA GLN A 106 -7.45 -7.34 -9.94
C GLN A 106 -8.29 -6.41 -10.81
N ALA A 107 -9.16 -5.58 -10.21
CA ALA A 107 -9.93 -4.60 -10.93
C ALA A 107 -9.02 -3.60 -11.65
N VAL A 108 -8.00 -3.05 -10.99
CA VAL A 108 -7.02 -2.16 -11.64
C VAL A 108 -6.28 -2.87 -12.78
N LEU A 109 -5.89 -4.12 -12.57
CA LEU A 109 -5.16 -4.91 -13.56
C LEU A 109 -5.98 -5.13 -14.84
N HIS A 110 -7.21 -5.60 -14.69
CA HIS A 110 -8.09 -5.99 -15.79
C HIS A 110 -8.99 -4.87 -16.31
N ASN A 111 -9.15 -3.80 -15.53
CA ASN A 111 -9.95 -2.62 -15.82
C ASN A 111 -11.36 -2.97 -16.36
N PRO A 112 -12.18 -3.73 -15.58
CA PRO A 112 -13.51 -4.12 -16.02
C PRO A 112 -14.34 -2.88 -16.35
N ASP A 113 -15.14 -2.99 -17.42
CA ASP A 113 -15.99 -1.92 -17.94
C ASP A 113 -15.25 -0.59 -18.21
N CYS A 114 -13.92 -0.66 -18.36
CA CYS A 114 -13.04 0.50 -18.54
C CYS A 114 -13.22 1.59 -17.46
N PHE A 115 -13.45 1.20 -16.20
CA PHE A 115 -13.70 2.17 -15.12
C PHE A 115 -12.53 3.16 -14.88
N LEU A 116 -11.30 2.76 -15.22
CA LEU A 116 -10.17 3.66 -15.38
C LEU A 116 -10.05 4.08 -16.84
N HIS A 117 -10.09 5.39 -17.09
CA HIS A 117 -9.77 5.95 -18.39
C HIS A 117 -8.37 5.50 -18.86
N PRO A 118 -8.18 5.21 -20.16
CA PRO A 118 -6.91 4.70 -20.68
C PRO A 118 -5.68 5.53 -20.29
N GLU A 119 -5.80 6.86 -20.32
CA GLU A 119 -4.74 7.79 -19.94
C GLU A 119 -4.42 7.74 -18.44
N VAL A 120 -5.43 7.59 -17.58
CA VAL A 120 -5.26 7.42 -16.13
C VAL A 120 -4.57 6.11 -15.82
N ARG A 121 -5.00 5.03 -16.49
CA ARG A 121 -4.38 3.72 -16.35
C ARG A 121 -2.92 3.74 -16.82
N HIS A 122 -2.63 4.39 -17.95
CA HIS A 122 -1.26 4.53 -18.44
C HIS A 122 -0.39 5.30 -17.46
N ASP A 123 -0.88 6.44 -16.95
CA ASP A 123 -0.16 7.26 -15.99
C ASP A 123 0.08 6.55 -14.65
N ALA A 124 -0.90 5.79 -14.17
CA ALA A 124 -0.75 4.96 -12.97
C ALA A 124 0.33 3.88 -13.11
N MET A 125 0.66 3.44 -14.33
CA MET A 125 1.68 2.42 -14.61
C MET A 125 2.98 2.98 -15.17
N ALA A 126 3.15 4.31 -15.21
CA ALA A 126 4.36 4.95 -15.72
C ALA A 126 5.20 5.52 -14.57
N VAL A 127 6.50 5.24 -14.54
CA VAL A 127 7.40 5.87 -13.57
C VAL A 127 7.45 7.37 -13.83
N ARG A 128 7.14 8.16 -12.79
CA ARG A 128 7.18 9.63 -12.79
C ARG A 128 8.27 10.18 -11.87
N GLN A 129 8.68 9.39 -10.87
CA GLN A 129 9.72 9.77 -9.91
C GLN A 129 10.59 8.56 -9.57
N ASP A 130 11.90 8.71 -9.73
CA ASP A 130 12.91 7.66 -9.55
C ASP A 130 14.06 8.05 -8.60
N GLN A 131 14.08 9.29 -8.08
CA GLN A 131 14.97 9.71 -6.98
C GLN A 131 15.21 8.58 -5.96
N PRO A 132 16.48 8.30 -5.65
CA PRO A 132 16.83 7.20 -4.76
C PRO A 132 16.41 7.49 -3.33
N ASP A 133 16.02 6.43 -2.60
CA ASP A 133 15.88 6.48 -1.16
C ASP A 133 17.25 6.47 -0.45
N TRP A 134 17.23 6.44 0.88
CA TRP A 134 18.45 6.41 1.70
C TRP A 134 19.31 5.17 1.48
N THR A 135 18.79 4.10 0.87
CA THR A 135 19.55 2.91 0.48
C THR A 135 20.17 3.02 -0.92
N GLY A 136 19.95 4.14 -1.62
CA GLY A 136 20.33 4.30 -3.02
C GLY A 136 19.41 3.53 -3.99
N THR A 137 18.21 3.13 -3.54
CA THR A 137 17.24 2.42 -4.37
C THR A 137 16.33 3.42 -5.09
N PRO A 138 16.30 3.44 -6.44
CA PRO A 138 15.35 4.27 -7.17
C PRO A 138 13.91 3.97 -6.76
N ALA A 139 13.11 5.00 -6.47
CA ALA A 139 11.79 4.81 -5.89
C ALA A 139 10.79 4.15 -6.87
N ASN A 140 10.95 4.36 -8.18
CA ASN A 140 10.05 3.91 -9.25
C ASN A 140 8.57 4.18 -8.96
N ARG A 141 8.26 5.42 -8.56
CA ARG A 141 6.89 5.84 -8.25
C ARG A 141 6.19 6.40 -9.48
N SER A 142 4.98 5.93 -9.73
CA SER A 142 3.98 6.64 -10.54
C SER A 142 3.15 7.57 -9.64
N HIS A 143 2.09 8.17 -10.19
CA HIS A 143 1.12 8.89 -9.36
C HIS A 143 0.24 7.97 -8.49
N ALA A 144 0.24 6.66 -8.71
CA ALA A 144 -0.60 5.70 -8.00
C ALA A 144 0.18 4.61 -7.26
N PHE A 145 1.30 4.15 -7.82
CA PHE A 145 1.95 2.90 -7.42
C PHE A 145 3.48 3.02 -7.37
N VAL A 146 4.09 2.04 -6.72
CA VAL A 146 5.51 1.70 -6.79
C VAL A 146 5.67 0.55 -7.78
N LEU A 147 6.47 0.73 -8.82
CA LEU A 147 6.75 -0.29 -9.82
C LEU A 147 7.96 -1.14 -9.45
N ALA A 148 7.90 -2.43 -9.78
CA ALA A 148 8.95 -3.40 -9.50
C ALA A 148 10.25 -3.09 -10.23
N GLY A 149 10.21 -2.65 -11.49
CA GLY A 149 11.39 -2.30 -12.29
C GLY A 149 12.30 -3.49 -12.63
N ASN A 150 13.25 -3.27 -13.54
CA ASN A 150 14.19 -4.29 -14.04
C ASN A 150 15.64 -4.10 -13.57
N ASP A 151 15.87 -3.26 -12.57
CA ASP A 151 17.19 -2.90 -12.01
C ASP A 151 17.70 -3.89 -10.94
N GLY A 152 17.00 -5.01 -10.74
CA GLY A 152 17.31 -6.00 -9.70
C GLY A 152 16.90 -5.60 -8.27
N LYS A 153 16.24 -4.44 -8.08
CA LYS A 153 15.88 -3.90 -6.76
C LYS A 153 14.38 -4.03 -6.42
N ALA A 154 13.63 -4.86 -7.15
CA ALA A 154 12.20 -5.10 -6.90
C ALA A 154 11.88 -5.45 -5.42
N GLY A 155 12.74 -6.28 -4.79
CA GLY A 155 12.66 -6.61 -3.36
C GLY A 155 12.71 -5.41 -2.43
N MET A 156 13.58 -4.44 -2.71
CA MET A 156 13.70 -3.21 -1.93
C MET A 156 12.42 -2.37 -1.99
N ARG A 157 11.70 -2.45 -3.12
CA ARG A 157 10.39 -1.82 -3.33
C ARG A 157 9.20 -2.65 -2.82
N GLY A 158 9.45 -3.78 -2.15
CA GLY A 158 8.43 -4.64 -1.53
C GLY A 158 7.79 -5.68 -2.45
N HIS A 159 8.21 -5.72 -3.71
CA HIS A 159 7.85 -6.78 -4.65
C HIS A 159 8.66 -8.06 -4.37
N GLY A 160 8.18 -9.21 -4.84
CA GLY A 160 8.86 -10.47 -4.61
C GLY A 160 10.14 -10.61 -5.45
N HIS A 161 11.05 -11.49 -5.05
CA HIS A 161 12.20 -11.84 -5.89
C HIS A 161 11.73 -12.42 -7.22
N GLY A 162 12.29 -11.88 -8.31
CA GLY A 162 11.92 -12.26 -9.67
C GLY A 162 10.67 -11.56 -10.20
N ALA A 163 9.99 -10.70 -9.43
CA ALA A 163 8.83 -9.94 -9.93
C ALA A 163 9.14 -9.31 -11.30
N PRO A 164 8.22 -9.41 -12.28
CA PRO A 164 8.40 -8.75 -13.56
C PRO A 164 8.40 -7.24 -13.37
N ALA A 165 9.04 -6.52 -14.30
CA ALA A 165 9.32 -5.09 -14.15
C ALA A 165 8.04 -4.25 -14.04
N GLU A 166 6.97 -4.72 -14.66
CA GLU A 166 5.65 -4.10 -14.75
C GLU A 166 4.77 -4.36 -13.52
N ALA A 167 5.19 -5.23 -12.58
CA ALA A 167 4.44 -5.42 -11.35
C ALA A 167 4.35 -4.10 -10.58
N PHE A 168 3.15 -3.78 -10.10
CA PHE A 168 2.84 -2.48 -9.49
C PHE A 168 2.10 -2.69 -8.17
N GLY A 169 2.36 -1.83 -7.19
CA GLY A 169 1.78 -2.00 -5.86
C GLY A 169 2.12 -0.87 -4.91
N HIS A 170 1.84 -1.06 -3.63
CA HIS A 170 2.26 -0.14 -2.60
C HIS A 170 2.46 -0.85 -1.26
N GLY A 171 3.54 -0.51 -0.55
CA GLY A 171 3.76 -0.95 0.82
C GLY A 171 2.96 -0.11 1.81
N GLY A 172 2.49 -0.73 2.89
CA GLY A 172 1.93 -0.01 4.05
C GLY A 172 2.90 -0.06 5.23
N ALA A 173 2.61 0.76 6.24
CA ALA A 173 3.34 0.72 7.50
C ALA A 173 3.26 -0.68 8.15
N ALA A 174 4.28 -1.03 8.94
CA ALA A 174 4.41 -2.29 9.65
C ALA A 174 4.35 -3.56 8.76
N GLY A 175 4.92 -3.47 7.55
CA GLY A 175 5.13 -4.63 6.67
C GLY A 175 3.92 -5.06 5.84
N GLN A 176 2.85 -4.26 5.84
CA GLN A 176 1.72 -4.45 4.92
C GLN A 176 2.17 -4.26 3.47
N ILE A 177 1.54 -4.97 2.55
CA ILE A 177 1.88 -4.90 1.12
C ILE A 177 0.71 -5.36 0.28
N ALA A 178 0.51 -4.71 -0.86
CA ALA A 178 -0.32 -5.24 -1.92
C ALA A 178 0.26 -4.86 -3.29
N TRP A 179 0.11 -5.75 -4.26
CA TRP A 179 0.60 -5.57 -5.63
C TRP A 179 -0.18 -6.43 -6.62
N ALA A 180 -0.08 -6.10 -7.90
CA ALA A 180 -0.49 -6.91 -9.03
C ALA A 180 0.67 -7.15 -9.99
N ASP A 181 0.67 -8.33 -10.61
CA ASP A 181 1.61 -8.74 -11.64
C ASP A 181 0.86 -8.90 -12.97
N PRO A 182 1.05 -7.97 -13.93
CA PRO A 182 0.43 -8.07 -15.24
C PRO A 182 0.85 -9.28 -16.07
N ALA A 183 2.05 -9.82 -15.86
CA ALA A 183 2.57 -10.93 -16.67
C ALA A 183 1.93 -12.26 -16.27
N SER A 184 1.75 -12.50 -14.97
CA SER A 184 1.10 -13.73 -14.48
C SER A 184 -0.41 -13.59 -14.25
N GLY A 185 -0.93 -12.35 -14.23
CA GLY A 185 -2.35 -12.07 -14.02
C GLY A 185 -2.79 -12.06 -12.56
N ILE A 186 -1.88 -12.31 -11.61
CA ILE A 186 -2.25 -12.38 -10.19
C ILE A 186 -2.17 -11.02 -9.50
N SER A 187 -2.83 -10.96 -8.35
CA SER A 187 -2.59 -9.93 -7.34
C SER A 187 -2.39 -10.59 -5.99
N PHE A 188 -1.74 -9.86 -5.09
CA PHE A 188 -1.45 -10.31 -3.74
C PHE A 188 -1.68 -9.15 -2.77
N ALA A 189 -2.19 -9.48 -1.58
CA ALA A 189 -2.30 -8.54 -0.48
C ALA A 189 -2.02 -9.24 0.86
N TYR A 190 -1.25 -8.57 1.70
CA TYR A 190 -1.02 -8.92 3.10
C TYR A 190 -1.30 -7.68 3.95
N LEU A 191 -2.34 -7.77 4.77
CA LEU A 191 -2.73 -6.76 5.75
C LEU A 191 -2.68 -7.39 7.15
N THR A 192 -2.30 -6.60 8.14
CA THR A 192 -2.16 -7.04 9.53
C THR A 192 -2.58 -5.91 10.46
N ASN A 193 -3.24 -6.26 11.56
CA ASN A 193 -3.49 -5.32 12.66
C ASN A 193 -2.36 -5.34 13.71
N GLY A 194 -1.43 -6.30 13.63
CA GLY A 194 -0.20 -6.30 14.38
C GLY A 194 0.83 -5.38 13.71
N LEU A 195 1.06 -4.21 14.32
CA LEU A 195 2.10 -3.27 13.93
C LEU A 195 3.44 -3.78 14.44
N ASP A 196 4.14 -4.60 13.65
CA ASP A 196 5.43 -5.15 14.02
C ASP A 196 6.45 -4.02 14.22
N ARG A 197 6.96 -3.92 15.46
CA ARG A 197 7.91 -2.89 15.89
C ARG A 197 9.27 -3.04 15.23
N ASN A 198 9.60 -4.21 14.70
CA ASN A 198 10.85 -4.42 13.99
C ASN A 198 10.63 -4.20 12.48
N ASP A 199 10.98 -3.02 12.00
CA ASP A 199 10.87 -2.66 10.58
C ASP A 199 11.74 -3.54 9.67
N LEU A 200 12.89 -4.02 10.15
CA LEU A 200 13.75 -4.93 9.40
C LEU A 200 13.08 -6.29 9.24
N ALA A 201 12.49 -6.82 10.31
CA ALA A 201 11.71 -8.05 10.27
C ALA A 201 10.49 -7.90 9.36
N SER A 202 9.78 -6.78 9.45
CA SER A 202 8.64 -6.44 8.61
C SER A 202 9.01 -6.35 7.13
N ALA A 203 10.12 -5.69 6.79
CA ALA A 203 10.63 -5.59 5.44
C ALA A 203 11.01 -6.96 4.86
N ARG A 204 11.71 -7.81 5.63
CA ARG A 204 12.05 -9.18 5.24
C ARG A 204 10.79 -10.03 5.02
N ARG A 205 9.82 -9.95 5.93
CA ARG A 205 8.54 -10.67 5.84
C ARG A 205 7.78 -10.30 4.58
N ARG A 206 7.67 -9.01 4.28
CA ARG A 206 7.03 -8.48 3.07
C ARG A 206 7.62 -9.11 1.81
N VAL A 207 8.94 -9.06 1.66
CA VAL A 207 9.61 -9.63 0.48
C VAL A 207 9.44 -11.15 0.42
N ALA A 208 9.53 -11.85 1.55
CA ALA A 208 9.35 -13.30 1.61
C ALA A 208 7.94 -13.74 1.20
N LEU A 209 6.91 -13.03 1.67
CA LEU A 209 5.51 -13.30 1.30
C LEU A 209 5.27 -13.02 -0.19
N SER A 210 5.71 -11.86 -0.69
CA SER A 210 5.59 -11.52 -2.11
C SER A 210 6.32 -12.55 -3.00
N THR A 211 7.50 -13.00 -2.60
CA THR A 211 8.26 -14.04 -3.33
C THR A 211 7.49 -15.36 -3.37
N ARG A 212 6.90 -15.78 -2.25
CA ARG A 212 6.09 -17.01 -2.19
C ARG A 212 4.83 -16.93 -3.05
N ALA A 213 4.17 -15.78 -3.06
CA ALA A 213 3.00 -15.56 -3.91
C ALA A 213 3.34 -15.69 -5.41
N LEU A 214 4.46 -15.11 -5.85
CA LEU A 214 4.95 -15.27 -7.23
C LEU A 214 5.33 -16.72 -7.57
N ALA A 215 5.87 -17.46 -6.60
CA ALA A 215 6.23 -18.86 -6.82
C ALA A 215 5.01 -19.76 -7.11
N CYS A 216 3.81 -19.37 -6.68
CA CYS A 216 2.59 -20.15 -6.93
C CYS A 216 2.15 -20.18 -8.41
N VAL A 217 2.67 -19.27 -9.25
CA VAL A 217 2.26 -19.12 -10.67
C VAL A 217 3.41 -19.29 -11.66
N ARG A 218 4.62 -19.55 -11.18
CA ARG A 218 5.75 -19.95 -12.01
C ARG A 218 5.71 -21.47 -12.18
N GLN A 219 5.05 -21.93 -13.24
CA GLN A 219 5.17 -23.30 -13.74
C GLN A 219 6.13 -23.34 -14.91
#